data_AF-A0A2M7L9W6-F1
#
_entry.id   AF-A0A2M7L9W6-F1
#
_cell.length_a   1.000
_cell.length_b   1.000
_cell.length_c   1.000
_cell.angle_alpha   90.00
_cell.angle_beta   90.00
_cell.angle_gamma   90.00
#
_symmetry.space_group_name_H-M   'P 1'
#
loop_
_entity.id
_entity.type
_entity.pdbx_description
1 polymer ?
#
loop_
_entity_poly.entity_id
_entity_poly.type
_entity_poly.pdbx_seq_one_letter_code
_entity_poly.pdbx_strand_id
1 'polypeptide(L)'
;MKIIIARIFAVFITLTAIAMSAAAALERGGTVLDQTLMVALSVAVCGSCHLLLAISRSKLSWILWAFCMIGSVYSHVTFLSYAGLRATEERAVHSIQRLNIERQTKAIREALAGISARPVTIVADELSHTRIRRLRIALEAELIESKRAAILRDQLIKLADKASESAVTGNTDLVTTGISKVSGSNQSSVALVASLLFSLMLELIGTFLWYEILQHHNIQTYEKVFRQDKQKSLAEVKEAIESGQIKLRVKDIRVFLGCGQARALEVRRSLNPK
;
A
#
# COMPACT_ATOMS: atom_id res chain seq x y z
N MET A 1 24.11 10.30 0.72
CA MET A 1 23.05 9.63 1.51
C MET A 1 21.64 10.06 1.12
N LYS A 2 21.29 11.36 1.18
CA LYS A 2 19.94 11.87 0.87
C LYS A 2 19.36 11.43 -0.50
N ILE A 3 20.16 11.48 -1.57
CA ILE A 3 19.72 11.08 -2.94
C ILE A 3 19.48 9.58 -3.06
N ILE A 4 20.27 8.75 -2.36
CA ILE A 4 20.10 7.29 -2.36
C ILE A 4 18.78 6.94 -1.69
N ILE A 5 18.49 7.57 -0.55
CA ILE A 5 17.21 7.41 0.16
C ILE A 5 16.04 7.83 -0.73
N ALA A 6 16.13 9.02 -1.36
CA ALA A 6 15.09 9.50 -2.28
C ALA A 6 14.82 8.51 -3.43
N ARG A 7 15.86 7.91 -4.01
CA ARG A 7 15.74 6.88 -5.06
C ARG A 7 15.02 5.62 -4.57
N ILE A 8 15.37 5.13 -3.38
CA ILE A 8 14.70 3.95 -2.79
C ILE A 8 13.21 4.23 -2.61
N PHE A 9 12.86 5.40 -2.05
CA PHE A 9 11.45 5.80 -1.88
C PHE A 9 10.72 5.99 -3.22
N ALA A 10 11.37 6.61 -4.22
CA ALA A 10 10.76 6.79 -5.54
C ALA A 10 10.44 5.45 -6.21
N VAL A 11 11.36 4.49 -6.16
CA VAL A 11 11.15 3.13 -6.68
C VAL A 11 10.04 2.43 -5.91
N PHE A 12 10.04 2.51 -4.59
CA PHE A 12 9.00 1.88 -3.76
C PHE A 12 7.60 2.44 -4.05
N ILE A 13 7.47 3.76 -4.16
CA ILE A 13 6.20 4.43 -4.49
C ILE A 13 5.74 4.04 -5.91
N THR A 14 6.66 4.04 -6.88
CA THR A 14 6.34 3.63 -8.26
C THR A 14 5.89 2.17 -8.33
N LEU A 15 6.57 1.27 -7.62
CA LEU A 15 6.21 -0.15 -7.57
C LEU A 15 4.83 -0.34 -6.93
N THR A 16 4.54 0.39 -5.85
CA THR A 16 3.23 0.35 -5.18
C THR A 16 2.13 0.85 -6.11
N ALA A 17 2.34 1.98 -6.79
CA ALA A 17 1.40 2.55 -7.74
C ALA A 17 1.13 1.62 -8.93
N ILE A 18 2.19 0.99 -9.47
CA ILE A 18 2.09 -0.04 -10.52
C ILE A 18 1.28 -1.24 -10.03
N ALA A 19 1.59 -1.76 -8.83
CA ALA A 19 0.89 -2.92 -8.27
C ALA A 19 -0.61 -2.66 -8.08
N MET A 20 -0.98 -1.48 -7.54
CA MET A 20 -2.38 -1.07 -7.40
C MET A 20 -3.07 -0.96 -8.76
N SER A 21 -2.42 -0.35 -9.75
CA SER A 21 -3.00 -0.19 -11.08
C SER A 21 -3.14 -1.52 -11.82
N ALA A 22 -2.15 -2.41 -11.70
CA ALA A 22 -2.19 -3.75 -12.25
C ALA A 22 -3.31 -4.60 -11.62
N ALA A 23 -3.48 -4.56 -10.30
CA ALA A 23 -4.56 -5.25 -9.62
C ALA A 23 -5.94 -4.78 -10.12
N ALA A 24 -6.16 -3.46 -10.24
CA ALA A 24 -7.39 -2.92 -10.83
C ALA A 24 -7.58 -3.29 -12.31
N ALA A 25 -6.50 -3.47 -13.09
CA ALA A 25 -6.57 -3.91 -14.47
C ALA A 25 -6.98 -5.38 -14.60
N LEU A 26 -6.48 -6.25 -13.72
CA LEU A 26 -6.83 -7.67 -13.70
C LEU A 26 -8.33 -7.89 -13.44
N GLU A 27 -8.94 -7.06 -12.60
CA GLU A 27 -10.37 -7.16 -12.27
C GLU A 27 -11.30 -6.72 -13.42
N ARG A 28 -10.79 -6.04 -14.45
CA ARG A 28 -11.61 -5.49 -15.55
C ARG A 28 -11.75 -6.42 -16.75
N GLY A 29 -10.80 -7.33 -16.96
CA GLY A 29 -10.72 -8.08 -18.22
C GLY A 29 -11.48 -9.40 -18.18
N GLY A 30 -12.29 -9.65 -19.21
CA GLY A 30 -13.05 -10.90 -19.34
C GLY A 30 -12.21 -12.08 -19.82
N THR A 31 -11.05 -11.81 -20.44
CA THR A 31 -10.11 -12.83 -20.94
C THR A 31 -8.69 -12.53 -20.47
N VAL A 32 -7.83 -13.55 -20.42
CA VAL A 32 -6.41 -13.41 -20.01
C VAL A 32 -5.66 -12.42 -20.90
N LEU A 33 -5.95 -12.41 -22.21
CA LEU A 33 -5.33 -11.48 -23.15
C LEU A 33 -5.69 -10.03 -22.83
N ASP A 34 -6.98 -9.76 -22.61
CA ASP A 34 -7.50 -8.44 -22.26
C ASP A 34 -6.91 -7.94 -20.92
N GLN A 35 -6.87 -8.81 -19.91
CA GLN A 35 -6.23 -8.52 -18.62
C GLN A 35 -4.74 -8.16 -18.77
N THR A 36 -4.00 -8.92 -19.57
CA THR A 36 -2.57 -8.69 -19.79
C THR A 36 -2.32 -7.36 -20.48
N LEU A 37 -3.12 -7.04 -21.52
CA LEU A 37 -3.02 -5.77 -22.23
C LEU A 37 -3.39 -4.57 -21.34
N MET A 38 -4.43 -4.71 -20.52
CA MET A 38 -4.79 -3.66 -19.56
C MET A 38 -3.73 -3.46 -18.49
N VAL A 39 -3.10 -4.52 -17.97
CA VAL A 39 -1.99 -4.41 -17.02
C VAL A 39 -0.81 -3.70 -17.67
N ALA A 40 -0.42 -4.09 -18.90
CA ALA A 40 0.66 -3.46 -19.62
C ALA A 40 0.41 -1.96 -19.85
N LEU A 41 -0.82 -1.59 -20.23
CA LEU A 41 -1.24 -0.19 -20.37
C LEU A 41 -1.17 0.56 -19.04
N SER A 42 -1.69 -0.02 -17.96
CA SER A 42 -1.66 0.55 -16.61
C SER A 42 -0.23 0.81 -16.13
N VAL A 43 0.68 -0.14 -16.34
CA VAL A 43 2.11 0.00 -16.00
C VAL A 43 2.72 1.15 -16.81
N ALA A 44 2.45 1.21 -18.12
CA ALA A 44 2.97 2.25 -18.99
C ALA A 44 2.46 3.65 -18.60
N VAL A 45 1.17 3.78 -18.28
CA VAL A 45 0.54 5.03 -17.85
C VAL A 45 1.11 5.50 -16.50
N CYS A 46 1.23 4.60 -15.51
CA CYS A 46 1.77 4.94 -14.19
C CYS A 46 3.26 5.30 -14.26
N GLY A 47 4.07 4.50 -14.98
CA GLY A 47 5.48 4.81 -15.21
C GLY A 47 5.65 6.15 -15.95
N SER A 48 4.82 6.41 -16.95
CA SER A 48 4.83 7.70 -17.66
C SER A 48 4.49 8.85 -16.73
N CYS A 49 3.45 8.70 -15.88
CA CYS A 49 3.07 9.73 -14.91
C CYS A 49 4.27 10.18 -14.08
N HIS A 50 5.01 9.23 -13.49
CA HIS A 50 6.16 9.53 -12.63
C HIS A 50 7.38 10.10 -13.38
N LEU A 51 7.66 9.65 -14.61
CA LEU A 51 8.89 10.02 -15.32
C LEU A 51 8.75 11.21 -16.28
N LEU A 52 7.54 11.54 -16.77
CA LEU A 52 7.39 12.46 -17.91
C LEU A 52 7.92 13.88 -17.62
N LEU A 53 7.57 14.44 -16.47
CA LEU A 53 8.01 15.78 -16.05
C LEU A 53 9.50 15.83 -15.68
N ALA A 54 10.06 14.68 -15.30
CA ALA A 54 11.47 14.56 -14.97
C ALA A 54 12.35 14.55 -16.23
N ILE A 55 11.84 14.00 -17.34
CA ILE A 55 12.56 13.89 -18.62
C ILE A 55 12.36 15.13 -19.49
N SER A 56 11.14 15.68 -19.56
CA SER A 56 10.82 16.79 -20.47
C SER A 56 9.99 17.88 -19.81
N ARG A 57 10.32 19.14 -20.15
CA ARG A 57 9.63 20.35 -19.66
C ARG A 57 8.80 21.06 -20.72
N SER A 58 8.53 20.41 -21.85
CA SER A 58 7.71 20.99 -22.91
C SER A 58 6.23 21.15 -22.47
N LYS A 59 5.49 22.06 -23.12
CA LYS A 59 4.04 22.21 -22.87
C LYS A 59 3.27 20.92 -23.15
N LEU A 60 3.66 20.17 -24.20
CA LEU A 60 3.06 18.86 -24.49
C LEU A 60 3.28 17.86 -23.35
N SER A 61 4.45 17.89 -22.71
CA SER A 61 4.73 17.01 -21.59
C SER A 61 3.84 17.29 -20.39
N TRP A 62 3.55 18.56 -20.09
CA TRP A 62 2.58 18.90 -19.04
C TRP A 62 1.16 18.38 -19.34
N ILE A 63 0.72 18.48 -20.60
CA ILE A 63 -0.62 17.99 -21.01
C ILE A 63 -0.67 16.46 -20.93
N LEU A 64 0.33 15.78 -21.49
CA LEU A 64 0.39 14.32 -21.47
C LEU A 64 0.52 13.79 -20.03
N TRP A 65 1.29 14.47 -19.19
CA TRP A 65 1.39 14.16 -17.77
C TRP A 65 0.03 14.26 -17.08
N ALA A 66 -0.72 15.34 -17.29
CA ALA A 66 -2.04 15.51 -16.69
C ALA A 66 -3.00 14.38 -17.12
N PHE A 67 -2.92 13.94 -18.37
CA PHE A 67 -3.72 12.80 -18.86
C PHE A 67 -3.31 11.48 -18.20
N CYS A 68 -2.01 11.18 -18.12
CA CYS A 68 -1.50 10.00 -17.42
C CYS A 68 -1.85 10.02 -15.93
N MET A 69 -1.82 11.21 -15.32
CA MET A 69 -2.18 11.44 -13.92
C MET A 69 -3.65 11.08 -13.66
N ILE A 70 -4.57 11.58 -14.50
CA ILE A 70 -6.00 11.25 -14.40
C ILE A 70 -6.22 9.74 -14.55
N GLY A 71 -5.56 9.10 -15.52
CA GLY A 71 -5.65 7.66 -15.73
C GLY A 71 -5.14 6.83 -14.54
N SER A 72 -4.02 7.24 -13.94
CA SER A 72 -3.43 6.56 -12.78
C SER A 72 -4.32 6.71 -11.55
N VAL A 73 -4.78 7.93 -11.26
CA VAL A 73 -5.72 8.21 -10.17
C VAL A 73 -7.01 7.42 -10.32
N TYR A 74 -7.60 7.39 -11.52
CA TYR A 74 -8.78 6.59 -11.80
C TYR A 74 -8.53 5.12 -11.46
N SER A 75 -7.41 4.56 -11.93
CA SER A 75 -7.07 3.16 -11.66
C SER A 75 -6.87 2.86 -10.17
N HIS A 76 -6.29 3.78 -9.40
CA HIS A 76 -6.09 3.61 -7.95
C HIS A 76 -7.40 3.74 -7.17
N VAL A 77 -8.25 4.70 -7.52
CA VAL A 77 -9.58 4.84 -6.92
C VAL A 77 -10.41 3.58 -7.19
N THR A 78 -10.34 3.03 -8.39
CA THR A 78 -10.99 1.74 -8.72
C THR A 78 -10.47 0.61 -7.84
N PHE A 79 -9.14 0.45 -7.70
CA PHE A 79 -8.55 -0.56 -6.81
C PHE A 79 -9.03 -0.42 -5.37
N LEU A 80 -8.96 0.80 -4.81
CA LEU A 80 -9.36 1.08 -3.43
C LEU A 80 -10.86 0.87 -3.20
N SER A 81 -11.68 1.15 -4.22
CA SER A 81 -13.12 0.89 -4.17
C SER A 81 -13.40 -0.62 -4.12
N TYR A 82 -12.76 -1.41 -4.99
CA TYR A 82 -12.90 -2.87 -4.96
C TYR A 82 -12.36 -3.49 -3.68
N ALA A 83 -11.23 -3.00 -3.17
CA ALA A 83 -10.70 -3.42 -1.88
C ALA A 83 -11.69 -3.10 -0.73
N GLY A 84 -12.31 -1.93 -0.76
CA GLY A 84 -13.36 -1.54 0.17
C GLY A 84 -14.57 -2.48 0.11
N LEU A 85 -15.03 -2.82 -1.10
CA LEU A 85 -16.15 -3.74 -1.33
C LEU A 85 -15.86 -5.15 -0.78
N ARG A 86 -14.69 -5.73 -1.09
CA ARG A 86 -14.27 -7.03 -0.54
C ARG A 86 -14.27 -7.03 0.98
N ALA A 87 -13.70 -5.99 1.58
CA ALA A 87 -13.71 -5.84 3.03
C ALA A 87 -15.14 -5.72 3.58
N THR A 88 -16.08 -5.07 2.88
CA THR A 88 -17.49 -5.02 3.32
C THR A 88 -18.20 -6.35 3.18
N GLU A 89 -17.90 -7.13 2.14
CA GLU A 89 -18.49 -8.45 1.93
C GLU A 89 -18.03 -9.44 3.00
N GLU A 90 -16.73 -9.47 3.30
CA GLU A 90 -16.17 -10.26 4.40
C GLU A 90 -16.82 -9.88 5.74
N ARG A 91 -16.97 -8.57 6.01
CA ARG A 91 -17.68 -8.06 7.19
C ARG A 91 -19.14 -8.51 7.21
N ALA A 92 -19.84 -8.50 6.08
CA ALA A 92 -21.23 -8.93 5.99
C ALA A 92 -21.37 -10.43 6.29
N VAL A 93 -20.49 -11.27 5.74
CA VAL A 93 -20.43 -12.71 6.02
C VAL A 93 -20.21 -12.97 7.51
N HIS A 94 -19.24 -12.27 8.14
CA HIS A 94 -19.01 -12.38 9.57
C HIS A 94 -20.21 -11.91 10.42
N SER A 95 -20.93 -10.88 9.99
CA SER A 95 -22.12 -10.39 10.70
C SER A 95 -23.26 -11.42 10.69
N ILE A 96 -23.49 -12.09 9.55
CA ILE A 96 -24.49 -13.15 9.40
C ILE A 96 -24.11 -14.36 10.26
N GLN A 97 -22.81 -14.73 10.27
CA GLN A 97 -22.31 -15.82 11.12
C GLN A 97 -22.54 -15.53 12.61
N ARG A 98 -22.26 -14.31 13.08
CA ARG A 98 -22.53 -13.92 14.48
C ARG A 98 -24.02 -14.00 14.81
N LEU A 99 -24.90 -13.47 13.96
CA LEU A 99 -26.35 -13.55 14.17
C LEU A 99 -26.84 -15.00 14.21
N ASN A 100 -26.29 -15.88 13.37
CA ASN A 100 -26.66 -17.29 13.37
C ASN A 100 -26.20 -18.00 14.66
N ILE A 101 -24.98 -17.70 15.15
CA ILE A 101 -24.48 -18.23 16.42
C ILE A 101 -25.33 -17.73 17.60
N GLU A 102 -25.72 -16.45 17.61
CA GLU A 102 -26.61 -15.90 18.65
C GLU A 102 -27.98 -16.58 18.67
N ARG A 103 -28.59 -16.80 17.49
CA ARG A 103 -29.85 -17.52 17.37
C ARG A 103 -29.75 -18.96 17.87
N GLN A 104 -28.69 -19.68 17.48
CA GLN A 104 -28.45 -21.05 17.95
C GLN A 104 -28.19 -21.11 19.45
N THR A 105 -27.41 -20.18 19.98
CA THR A 105 -27.13 -20.05 21.42
C THR A 105 -28.42 -19.82 22.20
N LYS A 106 -29.31 -18.94 21.70
CA LYS A 106 -30.61 -18.68 22.32
C LYS A 106 -31.50 -19.92 22.28
N ALA A 107 -31.64 -20.58 21.14
CA ALA A 107 -32.45 -21.78 20.99
C ALA A 107 -31.97 -22.93 21.91
N ILE A 108 -30.66 -23.13 22.03
CA ILE A 108 -30.11 -24.16 22.93
C ILE A 108 -30.33 -23.78 24.40
N ARG A 109 -30.17 -22.51 24.78
CA ARG A 109 -30.47 -22.05 26.15
C ARG A 109 -31.95 -22.24 26.50
N GLU A 110 -32.86 -21.95 25.57
CA GLU A 110 -34.30 -22.19 25.76
C GLU A 110 -34.61 -23.68 25.91
N ALA A 111 -34.02 -24.54 25.07
CA ALA A 111 -34.15 -25.99 25.20
C ALA A 111 -33.61 -26.49 26.54
N LEU A 112 -32.48 -25.95 27.00
CA LEU A 112 -31.87 -26.31 28.28
C LEU A 112 -32.71 -25.86 29.48
N ALA A 113 -33.41 -24.72 29.38
CA ALA A 113 -34.32 -24.22 30.43
C ALA A 113 -35.57 -25.10 30.61
N GLY A 114 -36.00 -25.80 29.56
CA GLY A 114 -37.10 -26.77 29.63
C GLY A 114 -36.71 -28.11 30.25
N ILE A 115 -35.42 -28.37 30.47
CA ILE A 115 -34.90 -29.64 31.00
C ILE A 115 -34.60 -29.49 32.49
N SER A 116 -35.45 -30.10 33.33
CA SER A 116 -35.22 -30.23 34.76
C SER A 116 -34.68 -31.63 35.08
N ALA A 117 -33.37 -31.83 34.91
CA ALA A 117 -32.70 -33.09 35.21
C ALA A 117 -31.41 -32.84 36.01
N ARG A 118 -31.13 -33.70 37.01
CA ARG A 118 -29.89 -33.62 37.80
C ARG A 118 -28.66 -33.97 36.93
N PRO A 119 -27.44 -33.57 37.32
CA PRO A 119 -26.23 -33.89 36.56
C PRO A 119 -26.07 -35.38 36.26
N VAL A 120 -25.59 -35.71 35.05
CA VAL A 120 -25.41 -37.11 34.57
C VAL A 120 -24.60 -37.94 35.56
N THR A 121 -23.57 -37.35 36.18
CA THR A 121 -22.71 -38.02 37.15
C THR A 121 -23.47 -38.45 38.41
N ILE A 122 -24.40 -37.64 38.89
CA ILE A 122 -25.19 -37.94 40.10
C ILE A 122 -26.25 -38.99 39.80
N VAL A 123 -26.98 -38.84 38.70
CA VAL A 123 -28.06 -39.77 38.33
C VAL A 123 -27.51 -41.15 37.95
N ALA A 124 -26.36 -41.20 37.26
CA ALA A 124 -25.70 -42.47 36.91
C ALA A 124 -25.18 -43.21 38.15
N ASP A 125 -24.64 -42.49 39.12
CA ASP A 125 -24.16 -43.04 40.40
C ASP A 125 -25.33 -43.61 41.22
N GLU A 126 -26.39 -42.84 41.40
CA GLU A 126 -27.59 -43.26 42.15
C GLU A 126 -28.30 -44.46 41.49
N LEU A 127 -28.33 -44.50 40.15
CA LEU A 127 -28.87 -45.62 39.38
C LEU A 127 -28.07 -46.92 39.64
N SER A 128 -26.75 -46.82 39.80
CA SER A 128 -25.87 -47.97 40.01
C SER A 128 -26.09 -48.66 41.37
N HIS A 129 -26.46 -47.88 42.39
CA HIS A 129 -26.70 -48.36 43.75
C HIS A 129 -28.16 -48.78 44.01
N THR A 130 -29.08 -48.43 43.11
CA THR A 130 -30.52 -48.69 43.27
C THR A 130 -30.92 -50.10 42.81
N ARG A 131 -31.46 -50.92 43.72
CA ARG A 131 -32.01 -52.27 43.39
C ARG A 131 -33.53 -52.32 43.18
N ILE A 132 -34.25 -51.29 43.59
CA ILE A 132 -35.73 -51.23 43.50
C ILE A 132 -36.16 -50.95 42.06
N ARG A 133 -36.93 -51.85 41.45
CA ARG A 133 -37.30 -51.79 40.02
C ARG A 133 -38.02 -50.50 39.62
N ARG A 134 -38.97 -50.02 40.43
CA ARG A 134 -39.74 -48.80 40.12
C ARG A 134 -38.86 -47.54 40.16
N LEU A 135 -38.01 -47.43 41.17
CA LEU A 135 -37.08 -46.30 41.32
C LEU A 135 -36.09 -46.28 40.15
N ARG A 136 -35.56 -47.45 39.80
CA ARG A 136 -34.62 -47.61 38.68
C ARG A 136 -35.19 -47.11 37.34
N ILE A 137 -36.46 -47.40 37.03
CA ILE A 137 -37.10 -46.93 35.79
C ILE A 137 -37.19 -45.40 35.76
N ALA A 138 -37.51 -44.76 36.89
CA ALA A 138 -37.55 -43.31 37.00
C ALA A 138 -36.15 -42.68 36.84
N LEU A 139 -35.12 -43.28 37.46
CA LEU A 139 -33.72 -42.87 37.30
C LEU A 139 -33.19 -43.09 35.88
N GLU A 140 -33.57 -44.17 35.20
CA GLU A 140 -33.22 -44.41 33.79
C GLU A 140 -33.82 -43.32 32.88
N ALA A 141 -35.05 -42.91 33.13
CA ALA A 141 -35.69 -41.80 32.41
C ALA A 141 -35.01 -40.45 32.69
N GLU A 142 -34.70 -40.15 33.96
CA GLU A 142 -33.96 -38.93 34.33
C GLU A 142 -32.57 -38.90 33.70
N LEU A 143 -31.85 -40.05 33.66
CA LEU A 143 -30.51 -40.14 33.09
C LEU A 143 -30.48 -39.82 31.59
N ILE A 144 -31.51 -40.24 30.85
CA ILE A 144 -31.65 -39.91 29.42
C ILE A 144 -31.75 -38.39 29.24
N GLU A 145 -32.57 -37.73 30.06
CA GLU A 145 -32.76 -36.29 30.01
C GLU A 145 -31.49 -35.53 30.46
N SER A 146 -30.80 -36.00 31.49
CA SER A 146 -29.49 -35.47 31.92
C SER A 146 -28.45 -35.54 30.80
N LYS A 147 -28.39 -36.67 30.06
CA LYS A 147 -27.46 -36.85 28.93
C LYS A 147 -27.77 -35.88 27.78
N ARG A 148 -29.06 -35.66 27.51
CA ARG A 148 -29.52 -34.68 26.53
C ARG A 148 -29.06 -33.27 26.90
N ALA A 149 -29.25 -32.87 28.16
CA ALA A 149 -28.77 -31.58 28.66
C ALA A 149 -27.24 -31.44 28.58
N ALA A 150 -26.47 -32.51 28.85
CA ALA A 150 -25.02 -32.50 28.70
C ALA A 150 -24.57 -32.25 27.25
N ILE A 151 -25.20 -32.91 26.27
CA ILE A 151 -24.91 -32.71 24.84
C ILE A 151 -25.20 -31.26 24.40
N LEU A 152 -26.31 -30.69 24.87
CA LEU A 152 -26.66 -29.29 24.57
C LEU A 152 -25.64 -28.30 25.19
N ARG A 153 -25.13 -28.57 26.39
CA ARG A 153 -24.06 -27.78 27.01
C ARG A 153 -22.75 -27.84 26.21
N ASP A 154 -22.37 -29.03 25.73
CA ASP A 154 -21.19 -29.18 24.86
C ASP A 154 -21.34 -28.40 23.54
N GLN A 155 -22.55 -28.38 22.97
CA GLN A 155 -22.85 -27.57 21.79
C GLN A 155 -22.71 -26.07 22.06
N LEU A 156 -23.15 -25.59 23.24
CA LEU A 156 -22.95 -24.19 23.64
C LEU A 156 -21.47 -23.83 23.76
N ILE A 157 -20.64 -24.70 24.33
CA ILE A 157 -19.19 -24.49 24.42
C ILE A 157 -18.60 -24.35 23.01
N LYS A 158 -18.92 -25.28 22.11
CA LYS A 158 -18.46 -25.22 20.70
C LYS A 158 -18.91 -23.96 19.97
N LEU A 159 -20.12 -23.47 20.23
CA LEU A 159 -20.62 -22.21 19.66
C LEU A 159 -19.95 -20.98 20.27
N ALA A 160 -19.65 -21.01 21.57
CA ALA A 160 -18.93 -19.95 22.26
C ALA A 160 -17.48 -19.84 21.74
N ASP A 161 -16.82 -20.97 21.47
CA ASP A 161 -15.48 -20.99 20.85
C ASP A 161 -15.52 -20.36 19.45
N LYS A 162 -16.49 -20.77 18.61
CA LYS A 162 -16.70 -20.17 17.27
C LYS A 162 -17.06 -18.68 17.32
N ALA A 163 -17.81 -18.25 18.34
CA ALA A 163 -18.15 -16.85 18.55
C ALA A 163 -16.91 -16.03 18.94
N SER A 164 -16.07 -16.57 19.81
CA SER A 164 -14.83 -15.94 20.27
C SER A 164 -13.83 -15.76 19.13
N GLU A 165 -13.70 -16.77 18.25
CA GLU A 165 -12.89 -16.69 17.04
C GLU A 165 -13.41 -15.60 16.07
N SER A 166 -14.73 -15.49 15.91
CA SER A 166 -15.38 -14.45 15.09
C SER A 166 -15.32 -13.05 15.75
N ALA A 167 -15.10 -12.98 17.06
CA ALA A 167 -15.04 -11.74 17.84
C ALA A 167 -13.74 -10.97 17.58
N VAL A 168 -12.61 -11.69 17.58
CA VAL A 168 -11.24 -11.15 17.47
C VAL A 168 -11.00 -10.47 16.11
N THR A 169 -11.62 -10.96 15.04
CA THR A 169 -11.47 -10.43 13.67
C THR A 169 -12.33 -9.20 13.36
N GLY A 170 -13.37 -8.91 14.15
CA GLY A 170 -14.36 -7.87 13.82
C GLY A 170 -14.06 -6.45 14.33
N ASN A 171 -12.97 -6.25 15.07
CA ASN A 171 -12.76 -5.00 15.84
C ASN A 171 -12.09 -3.85 15.07
N THR A 172 -11.93 -3.95 13.75
CA THR A 172 -11.09 -3.05 12.96
C THR A 172 -11.80 -1.82 12.37
N ASP A 173 -13.13 -1.71 12.42
CA ASP A 173 -13.88 -0.72 11.64
C ASP A 173 -14.60 0.38 12.44
N LEU A 174 -13.91 0.95 13.42
CA LEU A 174 -14.40 2.10 14.20
C LEU A 174 -14.15 3.45 13.52
N VAL A 175 -13.11 3.56 12.70
CA VAL A 175 -12.68 4.84 12.12
C VAL A 175 -13.62 5.27 10.98
N THR A 176 -13.98 4.35 10.09
CA THR A 176 -14.87 4.64 8.94
C THR A 176 -16.29 4.96 9.41
N THR A 177 -16.78 4.23 10.41
CA THR A 177 -18.13 4.45 11.00
C THR A 177 -18.20 5.71 11.85
N GLY A 178 -17.10 6.13 12.48
CA GLY A 178 -17.02 7.39 13.23
C GLY A 178 -17.09 8.62 12.32
N ILE A 179 -16.37 8.61 11.20
CA ILE A 179 -16.31 9.76 10.27
C ILE A 179 -17.66 9.98 9.56
N SER A 180 -18.38 8.91 9.19
CA SER A 180 -19.70 9.04 8.54
C SER A 180 -20.76 9.62 9.49
N LYS A 181 -20.73 9.22 10.77
CA LYS A 181 -21.64 9.75 11.80
C LYS A 181 -21.44 11.24 12.08
N VAL A 182 -20.19 11.72 12.05
CA VAL A 182 -19.87 13.13 12.30
C VAL A 182 -20.14 14.00 11.07
N SER A 183 -19.90 13.47 9.86
CA SER A 183 -20.01 14.25 8.62
C SER A 183 -21.42 14.29 8.01
N GLY A 184 -22.36 13.44 8.44
CA GLY A 184 -23.72 13.37 7.87
C GLY A 184 -23.78 12.95 6.39
N SER A 185 -22.64 12.52 5.83
CA SER A 185 -22.46 12.16 4.41
C SER A 185 -22.57 10.66 4.20
N ASN A 186 -22.94 10.24 2.99
CA ASN A 186 -22.99 8.83 2.62
C ASN A 186 -21.60 8.18 2.79
N GLN A 187 -21.52 7.04 3.48
CA GLN A 187 -20.27 6.30 3.72
C GLN A 187 -19.50 6.01 2.42
N SER A 188 -20.23 5.79 1.33
CA SER A 188 -19.65 5.57 0.00
C SER A 188 -18.91 6.80 -0.52
N SER A 189 -19.46 8.01 -0.31
CA SER A 189 -18.85 9.26 -0.76
C SER A 189 -17.57 9.59 0.04
N VAL A 190 -17.59 9.34 1.36
CA VAL A 190 -16.40 9.52 2.21
C VAL A 190 -15.27 8.60 1.77
N ALA A 191 -15.57 7.33 1.50
CA ALA A 191 -14.60 6.36 1.02
C ALA A 191 -14.02 6.74 -0.35
N LEU A 192 -14.86 7.22 -1.27
CA LEU A 192 -14.43 7.69 -2.59
C LEU A 192 -13.51 8.91 -2.48
N VAL A 193 -13.87 9.91 -1.67
CA VAL A 193 -13.05 11.11 -1.45
C VAL A 193 -11.71 10.74 -0.81
N ALA A 194 -11.71 9.88 0.22
CA ALA A 194 -10.48 9.40 0.84
C ALA A 194 -9.60 8.66 -0.16
N SER A 195 -10.19 7.78 -0.97
CA SER A 195 -9.47 7.04 -2.02
C SER A 195 -8.85 7.98 -3.06
N LEU A 196 -9.59 9.02 -3.47
CA LEU A 196 -9.11 10.04 -4.39
C LEU A 196 -7.92 10.81 -3.79
N LEU A 197 -8.01 11.24 -2.54
CA LEU A 197 -6.95 11.97 -1.85
C LEU A 197 -5.67 11.13 -1.70
N PHE A 198 -5.78 9.87 -1.29
CA PHE A 198 -4.63 8.98 -1.21
C PHE A 198 -4.00 8.70 -2.57
N SER A 199 -4.82 8.54 -3.61
CA SER A 199 -4.34 8.33 -4.98
C SER A 199 -3.58 9.55 -5.50
N LEU A 200 -4.14 10.76 -5.30
CA LEU A 200 -3.47 12.01 -5.66
C LEU A 200 -2.15 12.17 -4.89
N MET A 201 -2.15 11.91 -3.59
CA MET A 201 -0.96 12.02 -2.76
C MET A 201 0.15 11.06 -3.23
N LEU A 202 -0.18 9.81 -3.52
CA LEU A 202 0.77 8.80 -3.96
C LEU A 202 1.49 9.23 -5.26
N GLU A 203 0.72 9.63 -6.27
CA GLU A 203 1.23 10.04 -7.58
C GLU A 203 1.99 11.38 -7.53
N LEU A 204 1.51 12.36 -6.75
CA LEU A 204 2.21 13.63 -6.57
C LEU A 204 3.57 13.45 -5.86
N ILE A 205 3.65 12.58 -4.86
CA ILE A 205 4.92 12.27 -4.21
C ILE A 205 5.84 11.51 -5.18
N GLY A 206 5.31 10.55 -5.94
CA GLY A 206 6.09 9.78 -6.92
C GLY A 206 6.71 10.68 -8.00
N THR A 207 5.89 11.52 -8.63
CA THR A 207 6.31 12.51 -9.62
C THR A 207 7.34 13.49 -9.07
N PHE A 208 7.11 14.03 -7.87
CA PHE A 208 8.04 14.95 -7.21
C PHE A 208 9.40 14.33 -6.93
N LEU A 209 9.45 13.09 -6.41
CA LEU A 209 10.71 12.40 -6.13
C LEU A 209 11.52 12.15 -7.40
N TRP A 210 10.88 11.67 -8.47
CA TRP A 210 11.56 11.45 -9.75
C TRP A 210 12.06 12.75 -10.36
N TYR A 211 11.28 13.83 -10.26
CA TYR A 211 11.68 15.16 -10.69
C TYR A 211 12.95 15.64 -9.98
N GLU A 212 12.99 15.57 -8.65
CA GLU A 212 14.17 15.95 -7.85
C GLU A 212 15.40 15.08 -8.14
N ILE A 213 15.22 13.75 -8.28
CA ILE A 213 16.33 12.82 -8.55
C ILE A 213 16.98 13.13 -9.89
N LEU A 214 16.19 13.33 -10.95
CA LEU A 214 16.73 13.61 -12.29
C LEU A 214 17.31 15.02 -12.37
N GLN A 215 16.67 16.00 -11.74
CA GLN A 215 17.19 17.37 -11.70
C GLN A 215 18.56 17.42 -11.02
N HIS A 216 18.70 16.78 -9.86
CA HIS A 216 19.98 16.72 -9.16
C HIS A 216 21.04 15.98 -9.98
N HIS A 217 20.67 14.91 -10.69
CA HIS A 217 21.60 14.17 -11.53
C HIS A 217 22.11 15.01 -12.71
N ASN A 218 21.22 15.76 -13.37
CA ASN A 218 21.58 16.64 -14.48
C ASN A 218 22.56 17.73 -14.02
N ILE A 219 22.25 18.46 -12.94
CA ILE A 219 23.13 19.53 -12.41
C ILE A 219 24.52 19.00 -12.08
N GLN A 220 24.60 17.86 -11.38
CA GLN A 220 25.88 17.24 -11.02
C GLN A 220 26.69 16.81 -12.24
N THR A 221 26.02 16.32 -13.27
CA THR A 221 26.68 15.90 -14.52
C THR A 221 27.24 17.10 -15.25
N TYR A 222 26.47 18.18 -15.40
CA TYR A 222 26.95 19.44 -15.98
C TYR A 222 28.12 20.03 -15.20
N GLU A 223 28.03 20.07 -13.87
CA GLU A 223 29.11 20.59 -13.03
C GLU A 223 30.40 19.76 -13.15
N LYS A 224 30.29 18.43 -13.18
CA LYS A 224 31.45 17.54 -13.37
C LYS A 224 32.10 17.72 -14.73
N VAL A 225 31.31 17.75 -15.81
CA VAL A 225 31.83 17.96 -17.17
C VAL A 225 32.52 19.32 -17.27
N PHE A 226 31.89 20.37 -16.75
CA PHE A 226 32.48 21.71 -16.75
C PHE A 226 33.77 21.78 -15.92
N ARG A 227 33.78 21.20 -14.72
CA ARG A 227 34.96 21.14 -13.86
C ARG A 227 36.10 20.37 -14.53
N GLN A 228 35.79 19.27 -15.20
CA GLN A 228 36.75 18.45 -15.92
C GLN A 228 37.32 19.20 -17.13
N ASP A 229 36.49 19.86 -17.94
CA ASP A 229 36.93 20.71 -19.05
C ASP A 229 37.84 21.84 -18.57
N LYS A 230 37.43 22.52 -17.49
CA LYS A 230 38.25 23.57 -16.86
C LYS A 230 39.59 23.01 -16.39
N GLN A 231 39.61 21.89 -15.67
CA GLN A 231 40.84 21.28 -15.16
C GLN A 231 41.77 20.81 -16.28
N LYS A 232 41.21 20.24 -17.36
CA LYS A 232 41.96 19.84 -18.55
C LYS A 232 42.63 21.06 -19.19
N SER A 233 41.87 22.14 -19.41
CA SER A 233 42.43 23.37 -20.00
C SER A 233 43.52 24.01 -19.13
N LEU A 234 43.42 23.89 -17.80
CA LEU A 234 44.46 24.37 -16.88
C LEU A 234 45.72 23.52 -16.97
N ALA A 235 45.59 22.19 -17.05
CA ALA A 235 46.72 21.28 -17.19
C ALA A 235 47.47 21.50 -18.52
N GLU A 236 46.73 21.57 -19.64
CA GLU A 236 47.29 21.80 -20.98
C GLU A 236 48.07 23.13 -21.05
N VAL A 237 47.51 24.21 -20.50
CA VAL A 237 48.19 25.52 -20.47
C VAL A 237 49.41 25.52 -19.55
N LYS A 238 49.33 24.85 -18.39
CA LYS A 238 50.46 24.77 -17.47
C LYS A 238 51.65 24.04 -18.11
N GLU A 239 51.39 22.90 -18.74
CA GLU A 239 52.40 22.12 -19.47
C GLU A 239 53.00 22.91 -20.64
N ALA A 240 52.18 23.64 -21.39
CA ALA A 240 52.64 24.49 -22.49
C ALA A 240 53.52 25.68 -22.00
N ILE A 241 53.30 26.17 -20.78
CA ILE A 241 54.15 27.18 -20.15
C ILE A 241 55.47 26.56 -19.68
N GLU A 242 55.42 25.40 -19.03
CA GLU A 242 56.60 24.70 -18.50
C GLU A 242 57.55 24.24 -19.64
N SER A 243 56.98 23.81 -20.76
CA SER A 243 57.73 23.47 -21.99
C SER A 243 58.18 24.69 -22.80
N GLY A 244 57.83 25.91 -22.38
CA GLY A 244 58.22 27.16 -23.04
C GLY A 244 57.48 27.45 -24.36
N GLN A 245 56.45 26.68 -24.72
CA GLN A 245 55.66 26.88 -25.94
C GLN A 245 54.87 28.19 -25.91
N ILE A 246 54.34 28.56 -24.74
CA ILE A 246 53.58 29.81 -24.55
C ILE A 246 54.03 30.56 -23.29
N LYS A 247 53.83 31.88 -23.27
CA LYS A 247 54.05 32.70 -22.07
C LYS A 247 52.74 32.85 -21.29
N LEU A 248 52.82 33.10 -19.98
CA LEU A 248 51.67 33.37 -19.11
C LEU A 248 51.02 34.75 -19.39
N ARG A 249 50.54 34.95 -20.62
CA ARG A 249 49.83 36.15 -21.07
C ARG A 249 48.48 35.75 -21.64
N VAL A 250 47.48 36.61 -21.42
CA VAL A 250 46.10 36.35 -21.86
C VAL A 250 46.02 36.12 -23.37
N LYS A 251 46.80 36.87 -24.17
CA LYS A 251 46.82 36.69 -25.63
C LYS A 251 47.33 35.30 -26.03
N ASP A 252 48.37 34.81 -25.35
CA ASP A 252 49.08 33.58 -25.71
C ASP A 252 48.20 32.36 -25.33
N ILE A 253 47.58 32.40 -24.14
CA ILE A 253 46.58 31.41 -23.69
C ILE A 253 45.36 31.37 -24.63
N ARG A 254 44.90 32.55 -25.08
CA ARG A 254 43.74 32.65 -25.96
C ARG A 254 43.97 31.96 -27.30
N VAL A 255 45.13 32.20 -27.90
CA VAL A 255 45.53 31.58 -29.17
C VAL A 255 45.72 30.08 -28.99
N PHE A 256 46.39 29.66 -27.92
CA PHE A 256 46.66 28.25 -27.63
C PHE A 256 45.39 27.42 -27.40
N LEU A 257 44.45 27.91 -26.60
CA LEU A 257 43.19 27.22 -26.30
C LEU A 257 42.07 27.50 -27.34
N GLY A 258 42.30 28.40 -28.31
CA GLY A 258 41.26 28.84 -29.26
C GLY A 258 40.01 29.45 -28.60
N CYS A 259 40.17 30.10 -27.45
CA CYS A 259 39.04 30.56 -26.62
C CYS A 259 38.82 32.09 -26.67
N GLY A 260 37.76 32.59 -26.01
CA GLY A 260 37.54 34.03 -25.86
C GLY A 260 38.43 34.69 -24.79
N GLN A 261 38.49 36.03 -24.77
CA GLN A 261 39.32 36.78 -23.80
C GLN A 261 38.94 36.49 -22.33
N ALA A 262 37.65 36.40 -22.02
CA ALA A 262 37.17 36.16 -20.66
C ALA A 262 37.66 34.82 -20.10
N ARG A 263 37.54 33.74 -20.89
CA ARG A 263 38.02 32.40 -20.54
C ARG A 263 39.55 32.36 -20.37
N ALA A 264 40.30 32.98 -21.27
CA ALA A 264 41.76 33.07 -21.16
C ALA A 264 42.21 33.85 -19.91
N LEU A 265 41.48 34.90 -19.54
CA LEU A 265 41.76 35.67 -18.31
C LEU A 265 41.48 34.84 -17.05
N GLU A 266 40.39 34.06 -17.03
CA GLU A 266 40.03 33.16 -15.94
C GLU A 266 41.07 32.05 -15.75
N VAL A 267 41.50 31.42 -16.85
CA VAL A 267 42.58 30.41 -16.85
C VAL A 267 43.86 31.02 -16.29
N ARG A 268 44.26 32.23 -16.75
CA ARG A 268 45.45 32.92 -16.23
C ARG A 268 45.35 33.20 -14.73
N ARG A 269 44.20 33.68 -14.25
CA ARG A 269 43.96 33.93 -12.81
C ARG A 269 44.06 32.65 -11.99
N SER A 270 43.55 31.54 -12.52
CA SER A 270 43.57 30.24 -11.83
C SER A 270 44.99 29.66 -11.73
N LEU A 271 45.87 29.96 -12.69
CA LEU A 271 47.27 29.50 -12.71
C LEU A 271 48.22 30.39 -11.90
N ASN A 272 47.87 31.66 -11.68
CA ASN A 272 48.62 32.60 -10.85
C ASN A 272 47.65 33.42 -9.99
N PRO A 273 47.12 32.81 -8.91
CA PRO A 273 46.30 33.51 -7.94
C PRO A 273 47.21 34.47 -7.18
N LYS A 274 47.17 35.75 -7.55
CA LYS A 274 47.74 36.83 -6.74
C LYS A 274 46.85 37.11 -5.54
#